data_AF-A0A1Q6SSI1-F1
#
_entry.id   AF-A0A1Q6SSI1-F1
#
_cell.length_a   1.000
_cell.length_b   1.000
_cell.length_c   1.000
_cell.angle_alpha   90.00
_cell.angle_beta   90.00
_cell.angle_gamma   90.00
#
_symmetry.space_group_name_H-M   'P 1'
#
loop_
_entity.id
_entity.type
_entity.pdbx_description
1 polymer ?
#
loop_
_entity_poly.entity_id
_entity_poly.type
_entity_poly.pdbx_seq_one_letter_code
_entity_poly.pdbx_strand_id
1 'polypeptide(L)'
;MKNSVTNIMKLSFPSDSRNESFARYSVTAFAAQLDPDTEELAEIRTAVSEAVTNCIIHGYRGGQGKIIIETRLCADRTVKIKISDRGCGIEDI
;
A
#
# COMPACT_ATOMS: atom_id res chain seq x y z
N MET A 1 11.14 19.56 -11.75
CA MET A 1 10.71 20.14 -10.45
C MET A 1 10.76 19.04 -9.41
N LYS A 2 11.26 19.32 -8.19
CA LYS A 2 11.51 18.28 -7.18
C LYS A 2 10.18 17.67 -6.71
N ASN A 3 10.09 16.35 -6.77
CA ASN A 3 9.15 15.49 -6.02
C ASN A 3 9.31 15.69 -4.50
N SER A 4 9.10 16.92 -4.01
CA SER A 4 9.27 17.24 -2.59
C SER A 4 8.16 16.54 -1.83
N VAL A 5 8.55 15.61 -0.97
CA VAL A 5 7.63 14.87 -0.12
C VAL A 5 7.10 15.83 0.95
N THR A 6 5.78 15.94 1.06
CA THR A 6 5.10 16.84 1.99
C THR A 6 4.60 16.09 3.23
N ASN A 7 4.24 14.81 3.08
CA ASN A 7 3.80 13.98 4.20
C ASN A 7 4.17 12.50 3.96
N ILE A 8 4.36 11.74 5.04
CA ILE A 8 4.75 10.33 4.99
C ILE A 8 3.96 9.53 6.04
N MET A 9 3.43 8.39 5.63
CA MET A 9 2.87 7.37 6.52
C MET A 9 3.64 6.07 6.32
N LYS A 10 3.97 5.40 7.43
CA LYS A 10 4.46 4.02 7.41
C LYS A 10 3.56 3.14 8.27
N LEU A 11 3.02 2.11 7.65
CA LEU A 11 2.16 1.12 8.29
C LEU A 11 2.83 -0.25 8.23
N SER A 12 2.71 -1.05 9.29
CA SER A 12 3.20 -2.42 9.25
C SER A 12 2.34 -3.35 10.09
N PHE A 13 2.02 -4.51 9.55
CA PHE A 13 1.12 -5.48 10.18
C PHE A 13 1.46 -6.92 9.75
N PRO A 14 1.02 -7.94 10.51
CA PRO A 14 1.17 -9.33 10.12
C PRO A 14 0.44 -9.67 8.82
N SER A 15 0.96 -10.61 8.03
CA SER A 15 0.35 -11.13 6.79
C SER A 15 -0.91 -11.96 7.06
N ASP A 16 -1.96 -11.29 7.52
CA ASP A 16 -3.25 -11.84 7.91
C ASP A 16 -4.35 -11.15 7.11
N SER A 17 -5.28 -11.93 6.55
CA SER A 17 -6.34 -11.41 5.68
C SER A 17 -7.27 -10.40 6.37
N ARG A 18 -7.39 -10.46 7.70
CA ARG A 18 -8.16 -9.46 8.47
C ARG A 18 -7.61 -8.05 8.30
N ASN A 19 -6.31 -7.91 8.03
CA ASN A 19 -5.63 -6.63 7.86
C ASN A 19 -5.77 -6.04 6.45
N GLU A 20 -6.29 -6.77 5.47
CA GLU A 20 -6.42 -6.27 4.10
C GLU A 20 -7.34 -5.03 4.04
N SER A 21 -8.47 -5.10 4.74
CA SER A 21 -9.41 -3.98 4.83
C SER A 21 -8.82 -2.76 5.53
N PHE A 22 -8.10 -3.00 6.62
CA PHE A 22 -7.39 -1.97 7.34
C PHE A 22 -6.36 -1.27 6.45
N ALA A 23 -5.54 -2.03 5.73
CA ALA A 23 -4.51 -1.50 4.84
C ALA A 23 -5.08 -0.54 3.78
N ARG A 24 -6.08 -0.98 3.03
CA ARG A 24 -6.68 -0.17 1.94
C ARG A 24 -7.36 1.09 2.48
N TYR A 25 -8.09 1.01 3.60
CA TYR A 25 -8.72 2.20 4.18
C TYR A 25 -7.70 3.18 4.78
N SER A 26 -6.66 2.71 5.46
CA SER A 26 -5.62 3.58 6.01
C SER A 26 -4.87 4.34 4.91
N VAL A 27 -4.47 3.66 3.82
CA VAL A 27 -3.77 4.31 2.70
C VAL A 27 -4.69 5.29 1.98
N THR A 28 -5.95 4.90 1.73
CA THR A 28 -6.94 5.77 1.07
C THR A 28 -7.22 7.03 1.90
N ALA A 29 -7.43 6.88 3.22
CA ALA A 29 -7.65 8.00 4.12
C ALA A 29 -6.43 8.94 4.18
N PHE A 30 -5.22 8.38 4.14
CA PHE A 30 -4.01 9.19 4.10
C PHE A 30 -3.86 9.94 2.76
N ALA A 31 -4.16 9.29 1.63
CA ALA A 31 -4.09 9.89 0.29
C ALA A 31 -5.16 10.96 0.04
N ALA A 32 -6.30 10.91 0.75
CA ALA A 32 -7.38 11.91 0.64
C ALA A 32 -6.94 13.35 0.95
N GLN A 33 -5.80 13.55 1.63
CA GLN A 33 -5.19 14.87 1.84
C GLN A 33 -4.72 15.57 0.56
N LEU A 34 -4.65 14.86 -0.57
CA LEU A 34 -4.34 15.43 -1.89
C LEU A 34 -5.59 15.92 -2.65
N ASP A 35 -6.75 15.90 -2.00
CA ASP A 35 -8.06 16.19 -2.59
C ASP A 35 -8.39 15.41 -3.88
N PRO A 36 -8.19 14.07 -3.90
CA PRO A 36 -8.57 13.25 -5.05
C PRO A 36 -10.10 13.12 -5.18
N ASP A 37 -10.56 12.78 -6.38
CA ASP A 37 -11.96 12.43 -6.60
C ASP A 37 -12.27 10.98 -6.16
N THR A 38 -13.54 10.59 -6.26
CA THR A 38 -14.00 9.28 -5.82
C THR A 38 -13.45 8.13 -6.67
N GLU A 39 -13.13 8.39 -7.95
CA GLU A 39 -12.58 7.40 -8.87
C GLU A 39 -11.11 7.17 -8.56
N GLU A 40 -10.31 8.23 -8.39
CA GLU A 40 -8.92 8.17 -7.93
C GLU A 40 -8.79 7.41 -6.60
N LEU A 41 -9.68 7.66 -5.63
CA LEU A 41 -9.71 6.93 -4.36
C LEU A 41 -10.06 5.45 -4.53
N ALA A 42 -10.93 5.11 -5.48
CA ALA A 42 -11.28 3.73 -5.77
C ALA A 42 -10.12 2.97 -6.42
N GLU A 43 -9.37 3.62 -7.32
CA GLU A 43 -8.16 3.06 -7.92
C GLU A 43 -7.09 2.78 -6.88
N ILE A 44 -6.81 3.75 -5.97
CA ILE A 44 -5.87 3.55 -4.86
C ILE A 44 -6.29 2.36 -4.00
N ARG A 45 -7.56 2.27 -3.64
CA ARG A 45 -8.08 1.17 -2.83
C ARG A 45 -7.87 -0.18 -3.50
N THR A 46 -8.16 -0.26 -4.80
CA THR A 46 -8.00 -1.48 -5.60
C THR A 46 -6.54 -1.89 -5.69
N ALA A 47 -5.65 -0.96 -6.07
CA ALA A 47 -4.22 -1.22 -6.17
C ALA A 47 -3.60 -1.68 -4.85
N VAL A 48 -4.01 -1.06 -3.73
CA VAL A 48 -3.55 -1.47 -2.39
C VAL A 48 -4.10 -2.85 -2.01
N SER A 49 -5.35 -3.17 -2.32
CA SER A 49 -5.92 -4.51 -2.07
C SER A 49 -5.17 -5.59 -2.83
N GLU A 50 -4.94 -5.39 -4.14
CA GLU A 50 -4.22 -6.35 -4.98
C GLU A 50 -2.79 -6.57 -4.48
N ALA A 51 -2.05 -5.50 -4.19
CA ALA A 51 -0.68 -5.61 -3.70
C ALA A 51 -0.60 -6.30 -2.32
N VAL A 52 -1.49 -5.98 -1.38
CA VAL A 52 -1.53 -6.61 -0.06
C VAL A 52 -1.95 -8.08 -0.17
N THR A 53 -2.95 -8.40 -0.99
CA THR A 53 -3.40 -9.76 -1.26
C THR A 53 -2.29 -10.59 -1.89
N ASN A 54 -1.52 -10.02 -2.82
CA ASN A 54 -0.35 -10.69 -3.38
C ASN A 54 0.70 -11.02 -2.32
N CYS A 55 1.00 -10.11 -1.39
CA CYS A 55 1.90 -10.41 -0.27
C CYS A 55 1.37 -11.57 0.59
N ILE A 56 0.09 -11.57 0.94
CA ILE A 56 -0.53 -12.59 1.82
C ILE A 56 -0.60 -13.96 1.13
N ILE A 57 -1.17 -14.01 -0.08
CA ILE A 57 -1.46 -15.25 -0.79
C ILE A 57 -0.23 -15.80 -1.49
N HIS A 58 0.49 -14.96 -2.24
CA HIS A 58 1.60 -15.42 -3.08
C HIS A 58 2.95 -15.28 -2.40
N GLY A 59 3.18 -14.20 -1.65
CA GLY A 59 4.43 -13.96 -0.92
C GLY A 59 4.60 -14.93 0.24
N TYR A 60 3.62 -14.99 1.15
CA TYR A 60 3.73 -15.80 2.37
C TYR A 60 3.07 -17.18 2.28
N ARG A 61 2.20 -17.44 1.28
CA ARG A 61 1.58 -18.77 1.02
C ARG A 61 0.97 -19.44 2.27
N GLY A 62 0.27 -18.65 3.08
CA GLY A 62 -0.33 -19.11 4.35
C GLY A 62 0.63 -19.16 5.55
N GLY A 63 1.90 -18.81 5.35
CA GLY A 63 2.88 -18.60 6.41
C GLY A 63 2.73 -17.26 7.14
N GLN A 64 3.51 -17.10 8.20
CA GLN A 64 3.57 -15.84 8.94
C GLN A 64 4.63 -14.91 8.38
N GLY A 65 4.29 -13.64 8.29
CA GLY A 65 5.12 -12.61 7.72
C GLY A 65 4.67 -11.22 8.12
N LYS A 66 5.41 -10.20 7.68
CA LYS A 66 5.14 -8.81 7.98
C LYS A 66 5.08 -8.02 6.68
N ILE A 67 3.94 -7.37 6.46
CA ILE A 67 3.75 -6.47 5.33
C ILE A 67 4.06 -5.05 5.81
N ILE A 68 4.80 -4.31 4.98
CA ILE A 68 5.16 -2.91 5.24
C ILE A 68 4.63 -2.07 4.09
N ILE A 69 3.85 -1.04 4.44
CA ILE A 69 3.34 -0.06 3.49
C ILE A 69 3.95 1.30 3.84
N GLU A 70 4.55 1.95 2.85
CA GLU A 70 5.11 3.29 2.96
C GLU A 70 4.44 4.17 1.92
N THR A 71 3.68 5.17 2.38
CA THR A 71 2.98 6.12 1.52
C THR A 71 3.60 7.49 1.67
N ARG A 72 3.94 8.13 0.54
CA ARG A 72 4.47 9.49 0.48
C ARG A 72 3.53 10.35 -0.35
N LEU A 73 3.12 11.49 0.19
CA LEU A 73 2.44 12.54 -0.55
C LEU A 73 3.48 13.54 -1.04
N CYS A 74 3.37 13.99 -2.29
CA CYS A 74 4.28 14.94 -2.91
C CYS A 74 3.56 16.27 -3.20
N ALA A 75 4.34 17.35 -3.28
CA ALA A 75 3.82 18.70 -3.50
C ALA A 75 3.14 18.90 -4.86
N ASP A 76 3.37 18.01 -5.82
CA ASP A 76 2.81 18.02 -7.18
C ASP A 76 1.53 17.20 -7.32
N ARG A 77 0.81 16.95 -6.21
CA ARG A 77 -0.38 16.08 -6.15
C ARG A 77 -0.09 14.61 -6.51
N THR A 78 1.18 14.19 -6.51
CA THR A 78 1.54 12.77 -6.69
C THR A 78 1.50 12.03 -5.35
N VAL A 79 0.96 10.81 -5.35
CA VAL A 79 1.11 9.84 -4.25
C VAL A 79 2.04 8.69 -4.66
N LYS A 80 2.96 8.31 -3.78
CA LYS A 80 3.83 7.15 -3.97
C LYS A 80 3.58 6.13 -2.88
N ILE A 81 3.11 4.95 -3.27
CA ILE A 81 2.79 3.86 -2.35
C ILE A 81 3.77 2.72 -2.63
N LYS A 82 4.54 2.34 -1.61
CA LYS A 82 5.43 1.18 -1.64
C LYS A 82 4.89 0.14 -0.68
N ILE A 83 4.57 -1.04 -1.20
CA ILE A 83 4.15 -2.21 -0.43
C ILE A 83 5.25 -3.25 -0.57
N SER A 84 5.69 -3.82 0.54
CA SER A 84 6.77 -4.80 0.54
C SER A 84 6.55 -5.88 1.59
N ASP A 85 6.91 -7.09 1.20
CA ASP A 85 7.01 -8.26 2.06
C ASP A 85 8.42 -8.87 1.98
N ARG A 86 8.62 -9.98 2.69
CA ARG A 86 9.82 -10.81 2.66
C ARG A 86 9.46 -12.28 2.45
N GLY A 87 8.44 -12.52 1.63
CA GLY A 87 7.97 -13.84 1.27
C GLY A 87 8.90 -14.57 0.31
N CYS A 88 8.38 -15.58 -0.39
CA CYS A 88 9.16 -16.42 -1.30
C CYS A 88 9.67 -15.68 -2.55
N GLY A 89 9.24 -14.44 -2.78
CA GLY A 89 9.56 -13.71 -4.01
C GLY A 89 8.87 -14.31 -5.24
N ILE A 90 9.34 -13.91 -6.42
CA ILE A 90 8.84 -14.35 -7.72
C ILE A 90 10.04 -14.93 -8.48
N GLU A 91 10.03 -16.24 -8.71
CA GLU A 91 10.98 -16.91 -9.63
C GLU A 91 10.61 -16.47 -11.05
N ASP A 92 11.57 -15.94 -11.83
CA ASP A 92 11.41 -15.29 -13.15
C ASP A 92 10.88 -13.84 -13.16
N ILE A 93 11.61 -12.91 -12.52
CA ILE A 93 11.60 -11.47 -12.86
C ILE A 93 13.03 -11.01 -13.15
#